data_AF-A0A5R2NED5-F1
#
_entry.id   AF-A0A5R2NED5-F1
#
_cell.length_a   1.000
_cell.length_b   1.000
_cell.length_c   1.000
_cell.angle_alpha   90.00
_cell.angle_beta   90.00
_cell.angle_gamma   90.00
#
_symmetry.space_group_name_H-M   'P 1'
#
loop_
_entity.id
_entity.type
_entity.pdbx_description
1 polymer ?
#
loop_
_entity_poly.entity_id
_entity_poly.type
_entity_poly.pdbx_seq_one_letter_code
_entity_poly.pdbx_strand_id
1 'polypeptide(L)' 'MTRTDEKVRYLPESEAETLTPLSAASGVENVLRILEGRWKLVILFHLFGGKVLRFSDLERAIPAISQKMLIQQLR' A
#
# COMPACT_ATOMS: atom_id res chain seq x y z
N MET A 1 -0.32 52.29 10.29
CA MET A 1 0.85 51.57 10.84
C MET A 1 0.40 50.99 12.17
N THR A 2 0.29 49.71 12.47
CA THR A 2 0.84 48.44 11.95
C THR A 2 -0.02 47.35 12.62
N ARG A 3 -0.90 46.66 11.89
CA ARG A 3 -0.84 45.22 11.58
C ARG A 3 -0.61 44.31 12.80
N THR A 4 -1.70 43.83 13.40
CA THR A 4 -1.72 42.90 14.55
C THR A 4 -2.02 41.47 14.08
N ASP A 5 -1.31 41.02 13.03
CA ASP A 5 -1.46 39.66 12.49
C ASP A 5 -0.26 38.79 12.89
N GLU A 6 0.04 38.64 14.19
CA GLU A 6 1.17 37.82 14.61
C GLU A 6 0.84 36.95 15.81
N LYS A 7 1.05 35.64 15.62
CA LYS A 7 0.79 34.53 16.55
C LYS A 7 -0.70 34.17 16.55
N VAL A 8 -1.13 33.09 15.91
CA VAL A 8 -0.73 31.72 16.28
C VAL A 8 -0.73 30.85 15.01
N ARG A 9 0.46 30.52 14.49
CA ARG A 9 0.59 29.32 13.64
C ARG A 9 0.54 28.13 14.60
N TYR A 10 -0.64 27.54 14.78
CA TYR A 10 -0.69 26.16 15.22
C TYR A 10 -0.14 25.33 14.07
N LEU A 11 1.14 24.99 14.15
CA LEU A 11 1.59 23.73 13.57
C LEU A 11 1.02 22.67 14.51
N PRO A 12 0.18 21.72 14.05
CA PRO A 12 0.01 20.52 14.85
C PRO A 12 1.42 19.96 14.99
N GLU A 13 1.90 19.81 16.23
CA GLU A 13 2.96 18.84 16.50
C GLU A 13 2.43 17.54 15.91
N SER A 14 2.86 17.23 14.69
CA SER A 14 2.80 15.87 14.21
C SER A 14 3.60 15.12 15.26
N GLU A 15 2.91 14.43 16.16
CA GLU A 15 3.50 13.34 16.92
C GLU A 15 4.23 12.53 15.86
N ALA A 16 5.56 12.69 15.81
CA ALA A 16 6.39 11.77 15.10
C ALA A 16 6.14 10.48 15.86
N GLU A 17 5.21 9.65 15.36
CA GLU A 17 4.99 8.31 15.87
C GLU A 17 6.37 7.72 16.05
N THR A 18 6.75 7.53 17.32
CA THR A 18 8.13 7.22 17.66
C THR A 18 8.46 5.95 16.90
N LEU A 19 9.39 6.02 15.94
CA LEU A 19 9.79 4.88 15.12
C LEU A 19 10.63 3.95 16.01
N THR A 20 9.93 3.25 16.90
CA THR A 20 10.49 2.26 17.80
C THR A 20 10.58 0.92 17.07
N PRO A 21 11.51 0.03 17.46
CA PRO A 21 11.57 -1.32 16.89
C PRO A 21 10.23 -2.07 16.97
N LEU A 22 9.44 -1.83 18.03
CA LEU A 22 8.12 -2.43 18.22
C LEU A 22 7.06 -1.88 17.25
N SER A 23 7.00 -0.56 17.06
CA SER A 23 6.07 0.04 16.09
C SER A 23 6.45 -0.30 14.65
N ALA A 24 7.75 -0.37 14.33
CA ALA A 24 8.24 -0.85 13.05
C ALA A 24 7.87 -2.33 12.80
N ALA A 25 8.05 -3.21 13.80
CA ALA A 25 7.68 -4.62 13.69
C ALA A 25 6.16 -4.80 13.46
N SER A 26 5.33 -4.06 14.21
CA SER A 26 3.87 -4.07 14.03
C SER A 26 3.45 -3.62 12.63
N GLY A 27 4.10 -2.58 12.09
CA GLY A 27 3.88 -2.13 10.71
C GLY A 27 4.22 -3.21 9.69
N VAL A 28 5.38 -3.88 9.83
CA VAL A 28 5.80 -4.98 8.95
C VAL A 28 4.85 -6.17 9.05
N GLU A 29 4.45 -6.56 10.25
CA GLU A 29 3.52 -7.67 10.47
C GLU A 29 2.17 -7.40 9.81
N ASN A 30 1.65 -6.17 9.93
CA ASN A 30 0.41 -5.78 9.27
C ASN A 30 0.53 -5.82 7.74
N VAL A 31 1.65 -5.34 7.18
CA VAL A 31 1.91 -5.42 5.73
C VAL A 31 2.00 -6.87 5.27
N LEU A 32 2.71 -7.73 6.00
CA LEU A 32 2.80 -9.15 5.69
C LEU A 32 1.43 -9.83 5.73
N ARG A 33 0.59 -9.48 6.71
CA ARG A 33 -0.79 -9.96 6.80
C ARG A 33 -1.63 -9.49 5.61
N ILE A 34 -1.44 -8.27 5.14
CA ILE A 34 -2.14 -7.79 3.93
C ILE A 34 -1.63 -8.50 2.68
N LEU A 35 -0.33 -8.76 2.59
CA LEU A 35 0.30 -9.44 1.45
C LEU A 35 0.14 -10.97 1.48
N GLU A 36 -0.39 -11.51 2.58
CA GLU A 36 -0.60 -12.94 2.74
C GLU A 36 -1.58 -13.49 1.68
N GLY A 37 -1.31 -14.71 1.25
CA GLY A 37 -2.12 -15.42 0.26
C GLY A 37 -1.35 -15.76 -1.03
N ARG A 38 -1.87 -16.76 -1.75
CA ARG A 38 -1.21 -17.36 -2.91
C ARG A 38 -1.01 -16.38 -4.07
N TRP A 39 -1.91 -15.42 -4.25
CA TRP A 39 -2.03 -14.67 -5.50
C TRP A 39 -1.58 -13.21 -5.41
N LYS A 40 -1.65 -12.55 -4.24
CA LYS A 40 -1.35 -11.12 -4.09
C LYS A 40 0.08 -10.76 -4.50
N LEU A 41 1.06 -11.50 -3.97
CA LEU A 41 2.48 -11.29 -4.32
C LEU A 41 2.75 -11.54 -5.80
N VAL A 42 2.11 -12.56 -6.39
CA VAL A 42 2.28 -12.88 -7.81
C VAL A 42 1.71 -11.75 -8.69
N ILE A 43 0.50 -11.28 -8.37
CA ILE A 43 -0.14 -10.15 -9.07
C ILE A 43 0.73 -8.89 -8.95
N LEU A 44 1.16 -8.56 -7.74
CA LEU A 44 2.03 -7.40 -7.49
C LEU A 44 3.35 -7.50 -8.25
N PHE A 45 3.97 -8.68 -8.31
CA PHE A 45 5.21 -8.89 -9.04
C PHE A 45 5.07 -8.60 -10.54
N HIS A 46 3.92 -8.95 -11.14
CA HIS A 46 3.65 -8.68 -12.55
C HIS A 46 3.36 -7.20 -12.83
N LEU A 47 2.75 -6.51 -11.87
CA LEU A 47 2.50 -5.07 -11.93
C LEU A 47 3.73 -4.24 -11.50
N PHE A 48 4.71 -4.88 -10.86
CA PHE A 48 5.92 -4.24 -10.38
C PHE A 48 6.71 -3.60 -11.53
N GLY A 49 7.26 -2.42 -11.29
CA GLY A 49 7.96 -1.64 -12.31
C GLY A 49 7.04 -0.79 -13.21
N GLY A 50 5.81 -0.50 -12.77
CA GLY A 50 4.91 0.44 -13.46
C GLY A 50 4.25 -0.14 -14.72
N LYS A 51 4.22 -1.47 -14.86
CA LYS A 51 3.59 -2.13 -15.99
C LYS A 51 2.08 -2.11 -15.81
N VAL A 52 1.40 -1.45 -16.74
CA VAL A 52 -0.06 -1.53 -16.85
C VAL A 52 -0.39 -2.76 -17.71
N LEU A 53 -0.87 -3.82 -17.07
CA LEU A 53 -1.30 -5.05 -17.73
C LEU A 53 -2.82 -5.08 -17.81
N ARG A 54 -3.38 -5.50 -18.94
CA ARG A 54 -4.82 -5.75 -19.03
C ARG A 54 -5.16 -7.01 -18.26
N PHE A 55 -6.44 -7.16 -17.89
CA PHE A 55 -6.92 -8.36 -17.21
C PHE A 55 -6.51 -9.66 -17.92
N SER A 56 -6.67 -9.71 -19.25
CA SER A 56 -6.28 -10.87 -20.07
C SER A 56 -4.77 -11.13 -20.11
N ASP A 57 -3.94 -10.09 -19.99
CA ASP A 57 -2.48 -10.25 -19.94
C ASP A 57 -2.06 -10.84 -18.60
N LEU A 58 -2.70 -10.39 -17.51
CA LEU A 58 -2.45 -10.90 -16.17
C LEU A 58 -2.93 -12.36 -16.00
N GLU A 59 -4.08 -12.69 -16.60
CA GLU A 59 -4.59 -14.05 -16.66
C GLU A 59 -3.63 -14.98 -17.43
N ARG A 60 -3.08 -14.52 -18.56
CA ARG A 60 -2.08 -15.27 -19.34
C ARG A 60 -0.76 -15.45 -18.60
N ALA A 61 -0.35 -14.43 -17.84
CA ALA A 61 0.90 -14.48 -17.08
C ALA A 61 0.81 -15.41 -15.85
N ILE A 62 -0.41 -15.66 -15.35
CA ILE A 62 -0.67 -16.50 -14.18
C ILE A 62 -1.66 -17.62 -14.55
N PRO A 63 -1.28 -18.62 -15.36
CA PRO A 63 -2.22 -19.62 -15.89
C PRO A 63 -2.88 -20.50 -14.81
N ALA A 64 -2.36 -20.53 -13.59
CA ALA A 64 -2.92 -21.28 -12.47
C ALA A 64 -4.04 -20.54 -11.71
N ILE A 65 -4.26 -19.24 -11.98
CA ILE A 65 -5.34 -18.47 -11.34
C ILE A 65 -6.62 -18.60 -12.16
N SER A 66 -7.77 -18.78 -11.50
CA SER A 66 -9.06 -18.71 -12.19
C SER A 66 -9.48 -17.26 -12.40
N GLN A 67 -10.23 -16.98 -13.46
CA GLN A 67 -10.76 -15.64 -13.74
C GLN A 67 -11.54 -15.06 -12.54
N LYS A 68 -12.38 -15.89 -11.89
CA LYS A 68 -13.15 -15.49 -10.71
C LYS A 68 -12.24 -15.08 -9.54
N MET A 69 -11.18 -15.84 -9.30
CA MET A 69 -10.20 -15.53 -8.25
C MET A 69 -9.42 -14.26 -8.60
N LEU A 70 -9.04 -14.08 -9.86
CA LEU A 70 -8.35 -12.88 -10.32
C LEU A 70 -9.19 -11.62 -10.13
N ILE A 71 -10.48 -11.65 -10.51
CA ILE A 71 -11.43 -10.55 -10.27
C ILE A 71 -11.55 -10.25 -8.77
N GLN A 72 -11.64 -11.29 -7.94
CA GLN A 72 -11.77 -11.11 -6.49
C GLN A 72 -10.53 -10.46 -5.87
N GLN A 73 -9.33 -10.74 -6.38
CA GLN A 73 -8.09 -10.15 -5.86
C GLN A 73 -7.83 -8.73 -6.37
N LEU A 74 -8.42 -8.35 -7.51
CA LEU A 74 -8.26 -7.01 -8.12
C LEU A 74 -9.37 -6.01 -7.70
N ARG A 75 -10.41 -6.46 -7.01
CA ARG A 75 -11.50 -5.63 -6.50
C ARG A 75 -11.19 -5.11 -5.10
#